data_AF-A0A1A2M3L1-F1
#
_entry.id   AF-A0A1A2M3L1-F1
#
_cell.length_a   1.000
_cell.length_b   1.000
_cell.length_c   1.000
_cell.angle_alpha   90.00
_cell.angle_beta   90.00
_cell.angle_gamma   90.00
#
_symmetry.space_group_name_H-M   'P 1'
#
loop_
_entity.id
_entity.type
_entity.pdbx_description
1 polymer ?
#
loop_
_entity_poly.entity_id
_entity_poly.type
_entity_poly.pdbx_seq_one_letter_code
_entity_poly.pdbx_strand_id
1 'polypeptide(L)'
;MTGGDPTVRPELIDLNSAARHRVMENVSAKGGHCEACGGTEFEVGHALYLGFLFLNEDEDAYMVALTCRNPDCPKPRTGIVLPERDFLSLVNSASENATAS
;
A
#
# COMPACT_ATOMS: atom_id res chain seq x y z
N MET A 1 -22.68 15.31 -14.96
CA MET A 1 -21.86 14.43 -15.84
C MET A 1 -20.42 14.59 -15.42
N THR A 2 -20.02 13.90 -14.34
CA THR A 2 -18.63 13.85 -13.87
C THR A 2 -17.92 12.80 -14.73
N GLY A 3 -17.18 13.26 -15.73
CA GLY A 3 -16.23 12.41 -16.44
C GLY A 3 -15.20 11.92 -15.43
N GLY A 4 -15.11 10.60 -15.24
CA GLY A 4 -14.03 10.01 -14.48
C GLY A 4 -12.70 10.44 -15.08
N ASP A 5 -11.74 10.77 -14.21
CA ASP A 5 -10.36 10.99 -14.63
C ASP A 5 -9.88 9.75 -15.41
N PRO A 6 -9.50 9.87 -16.69
CA PRO A 6 -9.18 8.72 -17.54
C PRO A 6 -7.88 7.99 -17.16
N THR A 7 -7.27 8.27 -16.01
CA THR A 7 -5.86 7.96 -15.75
C THR A 7 -5.59 7.09 -14.54
N VAL A 8 -6.58 6.81 -13.70
CA VAL A 8 -6.45 5.83 -12.60
C VAL A 8 -7.29 4.61 -12.92
N ARG A 9 -6.59 3.49 -13.06
CA ARG A 9 -7.16 2.15 -13.23
C ARG A 9 -8.10 1.84 -12.07
N PRO A 10 -9.37 1.44 -12.31
CA PRO A 10 -10.35 1.22 -11.24
C PRO A 10 -9.95 0.09 -10.27
N GLU A 11 -9.04 -0.78 -10.68
CA GLU A 11 -8.44 -1.82 -9.84
C GLU A 11 -7.41 -1.29 -8.81
N LEU A 12 -6.98 -0.03 -8.94
CA LEU A 12 -6.02 0.59 -8.04
C LEU A 12 -6.73 1.25 -6.85
N ILE A 13 -6.24 0.94 -5.66
CA ILE A 13 -6.75 1.47 -4.39
C ILE A 13 -5.84 2.58 -3.91
N ASP A 14 -6.44 3.75 -3.72
CA ASP A 14 -5.80 4.89 -3.07
C ASP A 14 -5.57 4.65 -1.58
N LEU A 15 -4.33 4.87 -1.14
CA LEU A 15 -3.94 4.74 0.26
C LEU A 15 -3.98 6.10 0.96
N ASN A 16 -4.73 6.16 2.06
CA ASN A 16 -4.69 7.31 2.98
C ASN A 16 -3.34 7.38 3.72
N SER A 17 -3.09 8.48 4.41
CA SER A 17 -1.82 8.72 5.11
C SER A 17 -1.48 7.65 6.15
N ALA A 18 -2.47 7.13 6.89
CA ALA A 18 -2.27 6.08 7.88
C ALA A 18 -1.89 4.75 7.22
N ALA A 19 -2.56 4.37 6.12
CA ALA A 19 -2.24 3.18 5.35
C ALA A 19 -0.82 3.28 4.76
N ARG A 20 -0.45 4.43 4.18
CA ARG A 20 0.91 4.66 3.67
C ARG A 20 1.96 4.56 4.77
N HIS A 21 1.67 5.06 5.97
CA HIS A 21 2.56 4.94 7.13
C HIS A 21 2.80 3.48 7.50
N ARG A 22 1.73 2.68 7.61
CA ARG A 22 1.81 1.24 7.93
C ARG A 22 2.56 0.44 6.87
N VAL A 23 2.42 0.81 5.59
CA VAL A 23 3.23 0.23 4.51
C VAL A 23 4.71 0.50 4.77
N MET A 24 5.10 1.72 5.12
CA MET A 24 6.49 2.05 5.42
C MET A 24 7.03 1.35 6.67
N GLU A 25 6.21 1.17 7.70
CA GLU A 25 6.56 0.35 8.87
C GLU A 25 6.83 -1.09 8.46
N ASN A 26 5.99 -1.67 7.59
CA ASN A 26 6.20 -3.02 7.06
C ASN A 26 7.46 -3.14 6.20
N VAL A 27 7.74 -2.17 5.33
CA VAL A 27 8.99 -2.12 4.56
C VAL A 27 10.18 -2.16 5.52
N SER A 28 10.16 -1.33 6.57
CA SER A 28 11.25 -1.25 7.55
C SER A 28 11.39 -2.56 8.35
N ALA A 29 10.28 -3.12 8.83
CA ALA A 29 10.26 -4.36 9.62
C ALA A 29 10.77 -5.58 8.83
N LYS A 30 10.54 -5.60 7.51
CA LYS A 30 11.05 -6.64 6.60
C LYS A 30 12.49 -6.38 6.12
N GLY A 31 13.15 -5.31 6.57
CA GLY A 31 14.49 -4.92 6.11
C GLY A 31 14.52 -4.46 4.64
N GLY A 32 13.39 -3.96 4.14
CA GLY A 32 13.21 -3.55 2.76
C GLY A 32 14.12 -2.37 2.40
N HIS A 33 14.86 -2.56 1.31
CA HIS A 33 15.75 -1.56 0.73
C HIS A 33 15.61 -1.61 -0.79
N CYS A 34 15.98 -0.51 -1.45
CA CYS A 34 15.93 -0.44 -2.89
C CYS A 34 17.03 -1.35 -3.45
N GLU A 35 16.66 -2.36 -4.24
CA GLU A 35 17.62 -3.32 -4.81
C GLU A 35 18.65 -2.64 -5.74
N ALA A 36 18.34 -1.46 -6.27
CA ALA A 36 19.19 -0.75 -7.20
C ALA A 36 20.24 0.16 -6.53
N CYS A 37 19.91 0.80 -5.40
CA CYS A 37 20.80 1.78 -4.77
C CYS A 37 20.96 1.62 -3.24
N GLY A 38 20.32 0.63 -2.63
CA GLY A 38 20.37 0.37 -1.18
C GLY A 38 19.60 1.37 -0.31
N GLY A 39 18.90 2.34 -0.90
CA GLY A 39 18.12 3.34 -0.16
C GLY A 39 16.94 2.73 0.57
N THR A 40 16.61 3.26 1.75
CA THR A 40 15.50 2.78 2.60
C THR A 40 14.28 3.70 2.57
N GLU A 41 14.39 4.84 1.89
CA GLU A 41 13.31 5.81 1.77
C GLU A 41 12.50 5.60 0.50
N PHE A 42 11.20 5.42 0.67
CA PHE A 42 10.25 5.20 -0.42
C PHE A 42 9.06 6.16 -0.32
N GLU A 43 8.56 6.57 -1.48
CA GLU A 43 7.20 7.06 -1.64
C GLU A 43 6.26 5.88 -1.87
N VAL A 44 5.17 5.83 -1.10
CA VAL A 44 4.12 4.82 -1.22
C VAL A 44 3.05 5.31 -2.19
N GLY A 45 2.80 4.52 -3.24
CA GLY A 45 1.75 4.75 -4.24
C GLY A 45 0.46 3.99 -3.94
N HIS A 46 -0.26 3.61 -5.01
CA HIS A 46 -1.49 2.83 -4.93
C HIS A 46 -1.22 1.36 -4.55
N ALA A 47 -2.26 0.69 -4.06
CA ALA A 47 -2.29 -0.76 -3.89
C ALA A 47 -3.12 -1.44 -4.98
N LEU A 48 -2.76 -2.67 -5.33
CA LEU A 48 -3.49 -3.55 -6.24
C LEU A 48 -3.76 -4.86 -5.51
N TYR A 49 -5.03 -5.25 -5.39
CA TYR A 49 -5.40 -6.55 -4.84
C TYR A 49 -4.93 -7.68 -5.77
N LEU A 50 -4.31 -8.74 -5.24
CA LEU A 50 -3.75 -9.84 -6.03
C LEU A 50 -4.62 -11.10 -6.01
N GLY A 51 -5.58 -11.22 -5.08
CA GLY A 51 -6.40 -12.42 -4.89
C GLY A 51 -7.24 -12.85 -6.11
N PHE A 52 -7.38 -12.00 -7.13
CA PHE A 52 -8.04 -12.35 -8.40
C PHE A 52 -7.08 -12.79 -9.52
N LEU A 53 -5.76 -12.60 -9.36
CA LEU A 53 -4.79 -12.79 -10.43
C LEU A 53 -4.10 -14.16 -10.40
N PHE A 54 -4.02 -14.82 -9.24
CA PHE A 54 -3.30 -16.09 -9.09
C PHE A 54 -4.05 -17.06 -8.20
N LEU A 55 -4.16 -18.32 -8.63
CA LEU A 55 -4.87 -19.40 -7.93
C LEU A 55 -4.22 -19.84 -6.60
N ASN A 56 -3.03 -19.32 -6.27
CA ASN A 56 -2.22 -19.76 -5.13
C ASN A 56 -1.66 -18.57 -4.31
N GLU A 57 -2.17 -17.36 -4.54
CA GLU A 57 -1.85 -16.21 -3.70
C GLU A 57 -2.78 -16.20 -2.48
N ASP A 58 -2.28 -15.75 -1.33
CA ASP A 58 -3.13 -15.59 -0.15
C ASP A 58 -4.34 -14.70 -0.45
N GLU A 59 -5.51 -15.10 0.05
CA GLU A 59 -6.80 -14.47 -0.27
C GLU A 59 -6.87 -12.97 0.10
N ASP A 60 -5.92 -12.46 0.88
CA ASP A 60 -5.84 -11.07 1.29
C ASP A 60 -4.59 -10.34 0.80
N ALA A 61 -3.88 -10.84 -0.22
CA ALA A 61 -2.64 -10.23 -0.71
C ALA A 61 -2.85 -8.99 -1.59
N TYR A 62 -2.06 -7.94 -1.35
CA TYR A 62 -2.01 -6.72 -2.13
C TYR A 62 -0.58 -6.41 -2.54
N MET A 63 -0.37 -5.99 -3.79
CA MET A 63 0.86 -5.35 -4.22
C MET A 63 0.74 -3.84 -4.01
N VAL A 64 1.62 -3.28 -3.19
CA VAL A 64 1.71 -1.82 -2.99
C VAL A 64 2.89 -1.27 -3.77
N ALA A 65 2.64 -0.25 -4.59
CA ALA A 65 3.68 0.42 -5.37
C ALA A 65 4.61 1.25 -4.48
N LEU A 66 5.91 1.12 -4.68
CA LEU A 66 6.95 1.90 -4.00
C LEU A 66 7.83 2.61 -5.01
N THR A 67 8.20 3.85 -4.72
CA THR A 67 9.18 4.61 -5.51
C THR A 67 10.31 5.06 -4.60
N CYS A 68 11.54 4.60 -4.85
CA CYS A 68 12.73 5.04 -4.14
C CYS A 68 12.89 6.55 -4.29
N ARG A 69 13.14 7.25 -3.17
CA ARG A 69 13.28 8.71 -3.16
C ARG A 69 14.65 9.21 -3.60
N ASN A 70 15.63 8.33 -3.77
CA ASN A 70 16.95 8.71 -4.27
C ASN A 70 16.82 9.16 -5.75
N PRO A 71 17.09 10.44 -6.07
CA PRO A 71 16.95 10.95 -7.44
C PRO A 71 17.93 10.30 -8.43
N ASP A 72 19.05 9.78 -7.93
CA ASP A 72 20.07 9.10 -8.74
C ASP A 72 19.82 7.59 -8.87
N CYS A 73 18.70 7.09 -8.38
CA CYS A 73 18.39 5.66 -8.44
C CYS A 73 18.14 5.22 -9.90
N PRO A 74 18.89 4.24 -10.44
CA PRO A 74 18.73 3.81 -11.83
C PRO A 74 17.44 3.02 -12.07
N LYS A 75 16.80 2.50 -11.01
CA LYS A 75 15.53 1.77 -11.06
C LYS A 75 14.69 2.09 -9.82
N PRO A 76 14.03 3.26 -9.77
CA PRO A 76 13.38 3.75 -8.55
C PRO A 76 12.06 3.04 -8.24
N ARG A 77 11.38 2.45 -9.24
CA ARG A 77 10.06 1.83 -9.05
C ARG A 77 10.20 0.36 -8.66
N THR A 78 9.52 -0.02 -7.59
CA THR A 78 9.41 -1.39 -7.08
C THR A 78 8.03 -1.60 -6.43
N GLY A 79 7.80 -2.74 -5.79
CA GLY A 79 6.60 -3.00 -5.02
C GLY A 79 6.86 -3.95 -3.86
N ILE A 80 5.92 -3.96 -2.92
CA ILE A 80 5.90 -4.90 -1.79
C ILE A 80 4.55 -5.61 -1.76
N VAL A 81 4.56 -6.92 -1.51
CA VAL A 81 3.34 -7.70 -1.28
C VAL A 81 3.06 -7.72 0.22
N LEU A 82 1.87 -7.27 0.60
CA LEU A 82 1.37 -7.23 1.97
C LEU A 82 -0.07 -7.75 2.03
N PRO A 83 -0.45 -8.51 3.07
CA PRO A 83 -1.84 -8.82 3.31
C PRO A 83 -2.61 -7.56 3.75
N GLU A 84 -3.91 -7.50 3.48
CA GLU A 84 -4.81 -6.38 3.78
C GLU A 84 -4.64 -5.84 5.21
N ARG A 85 -4.64 -6.78 6.15
CA ARG A 85 -4.58 -6.58 7.60
C ARG A 85 -3.34 -5.81 8.06
N ASP A 86 -2.27 -5.83 7.28
CA ASP A 86 -1.01 -5.17 7.65
C ASP A 86 -1.01 -3.67 7.37
N PHE A 87 -1.94 -3.15 6.55
CA PHE A 87 -1.94 -1.72 6.20
C PHE A 87 -3.32 -1.08 6.02
N LEU A 88 -4.32 -1.81 5.54
CA LEU A 88 -5.68 -1.30 5.33
C LEU A 88 -6.56 -1.35 6.60
N SER A 89 -6.12 -2.06 7.65
CA SER A 89 -6.94 -2.32 8.83
C SER A 89 -7.68 -1.07 9.34
N LEU A 90 -9.01 -1.16 9.28
CA LEU A 90 -9.96 -0.19 9.81
C LEU A 90 -9.64 0.00 11.30
N VAL A 91 -9.29 1.23 11.69
CA VAL A 91 -9.65 1.65 13.03
C VAL A 91 -11.17 1.81 13.03
N ASN A 92 -11.92 0.72 13.19
CA ASN A 92 -13.30 0.82 13.67
C ASN A 92 -13.27 0.79 15.20
N SER A 93 -12.66 1.82 15.78
CA SER A 93 -12.61 2.02 17.23
C SER A 93 -12.78 3.50 17.56
N ALA A 94 -13.85 4.12 17.06
CA ALA A 94 -14.42 5.33 17.66
C ALA A 94 -15.79 5.62 17.02
N SER A 95 -16.85 5.00 17.53
CA SER A 95 -18.17 5.63 17.78
C SER A 95 -19.32 4.60 17.82
N GLU A 96 -19.24 3.61 18.70
CA GLU A 96 -20.43 2.88 19.18
C GLU A 96 -20.28 2.59 20.68
N ASN A 97 -20.51 3.63 21.48
CA ASN A 97 -21.17 3.52 22.79
C ASN A 97 -21.39 4.94 23.35
N ALA A 98 -22.35 5.63 22.75
CA ALA A 98 -23.06 6.73 23.39
C ALA A 98 -24.55 6.39 23.41
N THR A 99 -24.94 5.32 24.10
CA THR A 99 -26.28 5.13 24.68
C THR A 99 -26.23 3.97 25.68
N ALA A 100 -26.11 4.28 26.96
CA ALA A 100 -26.68 3.48 28.04
C ALA A 100 -27.02 4.44 29.19
N SER A 101 -28.23 4.26 29.70
CA SER A 101 -29.08 5.17 30.48
C SER A 101 -28.54 5.68 31.81
#